data_AF-A0A0M9DBS9-F1
#
_entry.id   AF-A0A0M9DBS9-F1
#
_cell.length_a   1.000
_cell.length_b   1.000
_cell.length_c   1.000
_cell.angle_alpha   90.00
_cell.angle_beta   90.00
_cell.angle_gamma   90.00
#
_symmetry.space_group_name_H-M   'P 1'
#
loop_
_entity.id
_entity.type
_entity.pdbx_description
1 polymer ?
#
loop_
_entity_poly.entity_id
_entity_poly.type
_entity_poly.pdbx_seq_one_letter_code
_entity_poly.pdbx_strand_id
1 'polypeptide(L)'
;MSKNKHDIEEEKAMVEALKVMQTLGGKMTRKEIRSEIRDNSDVFSEDEVDEVKVSRKSGAKYHPFQYLFNHAVKKLIKSGYFVTEDNRVLELSESGRTVDLNNFSRSRDVLPFLIDDKKSKAKSDEIIDDLDDDTVDNEPWRDQLLNALSSMSPQKFELFSRGLLKQMGVDIDDEIGIQYVADGGLDGFGYITSDDFRTTRVALQSKRWENKVSTPEIDKFRGAMDKYNAEFGIFITTSDFTREAIKVARQGTRVITLINGDKICDLVAKYQYYVQPVTTYKLGSFYTDKD
;
A
#
# COMPACT_ATOMS: atom_id res chain seq x y z
N MET A 1 -26.32 26.51 -0.16
CA MET A 1 -26.21 25.49 0.90
C MET A 1 -24.72 25.26 1.14
N SER A 2 -24.22 25.50 2.35
CA SER A 2 -22.80 25.27 2.68
C SER A 2 -22.50 23.78 2.49
N LYS A 3 -21.55 23.42 1.62
CA LYS A 3 -21.10 22.02 1.48
C LYS A 3 -20.56 21.59 2.85
N ASN A 4 -21.05 20.48 3.39
CA ASN A 4 -20.51 19.91 4.63
C ASN A 4 -19.02 19.58 4.41
N LYS A 5 -18.15 19.83 5.39
CA LYS A 5 -16.69 19.56 5.27
C LYS A 5 -16.43 18.11 4.82
N HIS A 6 -17.22 17.17 5.30
CA HIS A 6 -17.13 15.76 4.91
C HIS A 6 -17.43 15.54 3.41
N ASP A 7 -18.39 16.26 2.84
CA ASP A 7 -18.75 16.13 1.43
C ASP A 7 -17.66 16.66 0.50
N ILE A 8 -16.93 17.70 0.94
CA ILE A 8 -15.80 18.27 0.19
C ILE A 8 -14.63 17.28 0.18
N GLU A 9 -14.28 16.71 1.34
CA GLU A 9 -13.19 15.74 1.44
C GLU A 9 -13.50 14.46 0.66
N GLU A 10 -14.75 14.02 0.66
CA GLU A 10 -15.17 12.88 -0.15
C GLU A 10 -15.09 13.16 -1.65
N GLU A 11 -15.53 14.34 -2.11
CA GLU A 11 -15.41 14.75 -3.51
C GLU A 11 -13.94 14.78 -3.94
N LYS A 12 -13.03 15.29 -3.09
CA LYS A 12 -11.58 15.24 -3.33
C LYS A 12 -11.07 13.80 -3.44
N ALA A 13 -11.46 12.91 -2.52
CA ALA A 13 -11.05 11.51 -2.55
C ALA A 13 -11.53 10.80 -3.83
N MET A 14 -12.74 11.10 -4.29
CA MET A 14 -13.26 10.59 -5.57
C MET A 14 -12.42 11.08 -6.75
N VAL A 15 -12.12 12.38 -6.81
CA VAL A 15 -11.32 12.97 -7.89
C VAL A 15 -9.91 12.37 -7.92
N GLU A 16 -9.25 12.24 -6.77
CA GLU A 16 -7.91 11.65 -6.71
C GLU A 16 -7.91 10.16 -7.09
N ALA A 17 -8.93 9.39 -6.68
CA ALA A 17 -9.06 8.00 -7.12
C ALA A 17 -9.24 7.86 -8.64
N LEU A 18 -10.09 8.72 -9.24
CA LEU A 18 -10.29 8.76 -10.70
C LEU A 18 -9.01 9.18 -11.43
N LYS A 19 -8.32 10.21 -10.93
CA LYS A 19 -7.05 10.72 -11.47
C LYS A 19 -5.98 9.64 -11.51
N VAL A 20 -5.79 8.93 -10.40
CA VAL A 20 -4.84 7.81 -10.29
C VAL A 20 -5.17 6.74 -11.33
N MET A 21 -6.44 6.30 -11.36
CA MET A 21 -6.89 5.28 -12.30
C MET A 21 -6.71 5.72 -13.76
N GLN A 22 -7.03 6.96 -14.12
CA GLN A 22 -6.85 7.47 -15.48
C GLN A 22 -5.37 7.55 -15.89
N THR A 23 -4.49 7.87 -14.94
CA THR A 23 -3.04 8.01 -15.18
C THR A 23 -2.35 6.66 -15.32
N LEU A 24 -2.75 5.66 -14.54
CA LEU A 24 -2.06 4.36 -14.43
C LEU A 24 -2.72 3.23 -15.23
N GLY A 25 -3.56 3.57 -16.21
CA GLY A 25 -4.10 2.59 -17.17
C GLY A 25 -5.42 1.93 -16.76
N GLY A 26 -6.06 2.41 -15.71
CA GLY A 26 -7.47 2.16 -15.45
C GLY A 26 -7.83 0.83 -14.82
N LYS A 27 -6.87 0.03 -14.35
CA LYS A 27 -7.13 -1.24 -13.64
C LYS A 27 -6.17 -1.44 -12.48
N MET A 28 -6.68 -1.35 -11.26
CA MET A 28 -5.87 -1.38 -10.03
C MET A 28 -6.69 -1.91 -8.85
N THR A 29 -6.02 -2.40 -7.81
CA THR A 29 -6.64 -2.71 -6.52
C THR A 29 -6.87 -1.42 -5.70
N ARG A 30 -7.79 -1.48 -4.72
CA ARG A 30 -7.99 -0.38 -3.75
C ARG A 30 -6.70 0.01 -3.03
N LYS A 31 -5.91 -0.98 -2.62
CA LYS A 31 -4.60 -0.79 -1.97
C LYS A 31 -3.64 -0.01 -2.86
N GLU A 32 -3.50 -0.39 -4.14
CA GLU A 32 -2.61 0.29 -5.08
C GLU A 32 -3.04 1.74 -5.31
N ILE A 33 -4.35 2.00 -5.47
CA ILE A 33 -4.85 3.37 -5.63
C ILE A 33 -4.54 4.20 -4.39
N ARG A 34 -4.80 3.67 -3.18
CA ARG A 34 -4.50 4.36 -1.92
C ARG A 34 -3.01 4.64 -1.79
N SER A 35 -2.14 3.69 -2.13
CA SER A 35 -0.68 3.88 -2.11
C SER A 35 -0.24 4.95 -3.09
N GLU A 36 -0.85 5.02 -4.27
CA GLU A 36 -0.53 6.06 -5.25
C GLU A 36 -0.97 7.45 -4.79
N ILE A 37 -2.16 7.56 -4.17
CA ILE A 37 -2.59 8.81 -3.53
C ILE A 37 -1.63 9.18 -2.40
N ARG A 38 -1.24 8.21 -1.56
CA ARG A 38 -0.27 8.40 -0.49
C ARG A 38 1.06 8.93 -1.00
N ASP A 39 1.57 8.44 -2.12
CA ASP A 39 2.92 8.75 -2.57
C ASP A 39 2.99 9.98 -3.50
N ASN A 40 1.92 10.29 -4.24
CA ASN A 40 1.98 11.26 -5.34
C ASN A 40 0.85 12.32 -5.35
N SER A 41 -0.09 12.30 -4.42
CA SER A 41 -1.17 13.31 -4.37
C SER A 41 -0.69 14.65 -3.83
N ASP A 42 -1.03 15.75 -4.53
CA ASP A 42 -0.89 17.11 -4.01
C ASP A 42 -2.09 17.54 -3.15
N VAL A 43 -3.17 16.75 -3.14
CA VAL A 43 -4.43 17.06 -2.45
C VAL A 43 -4.46 16.48 -1.04
N PHE A 44 -3.96 15.26 -0.89
CA PHE A 44 -3.82 14.61 0.41
C PHE A 44 -2.34 14.43 0.70
N SER A 45 -1.88 14.86 1.87
CA SER A 45 -0.50 14.61 2.33
C SER A 45 -0.32 13.16 2.78
N GLU A 46 0.92 12.67 2.83
CA GLU A 46 1.23 11.34 3.34
C GLU A 46 0.81 11.16 4.81
N ASP A 47 0.86 12.22 5.63
CA ASP A 47 0.46 12.15 7.04
C ASP A 47 -1.06 12.08 7.21
N GLU A 48 -1.82 12.70 6.31
CA GLU A 48 -3.28 12.57 6.28
C GLU A 48 -3.70 11.15 5.89
N VAL A 49 -3.02 10.56 4.90
CA VAL A 49 -3.31 9.20 4.43
C VAL A 49 -2.93 8.15 5.49
N ASP A 50 -1.79 8.33 6.16
CA ASP A 50 -1.26 7.40 7.15
C ASP A 50 -1.84 7.59 8.56
N GLU A 51 -2.70 8.61 8.77
CA GLU A 51 -3.22 8.95 10.09
C GLU A 51 -3.91 7.75 10.76
N VAL A 52 -3.60 7.53 12.04
CA VAL A 52 -4.27 6.55 12.88
C VAL A 52 -4.96 7.26 14.04
N LYS A 53 -6.25 6.99 14.22
CA LYS A 53 -7.04 7.50 15.34
C LYS A 53 -7.55 6.35 16.21
N VAL A 54 -7.78 6.65 17.48
CA VAL A 54 -8.44 5.73 18.42
C VAL A 54 -9.89 6.14 18.59
N SER A 55 -10.80 5.22 18.36
CA SER A 55 -12.23 5.42 18.60
C SER A 55 -12.50 5.68 20.08
N ARG A 56 -13.15 6.80 20.39
CA ARG A 56 -13.57 7.10 21.77
C ARG A 56 -14.63 6.15 22.31
N LYS A 57 -15.38 5.46 21.42
CA LYS A 57 -16.44 4.53 21.80
C LYS A 57 -15.91 3.13 22.05
N SER A 58 -15.13 2.60 21.11
CA SER A 58 -14.67 1.20 21.14
C SER A 58 -13.23 1.03 21.60
N GLY A 59 -12.42 2.10 21.66
CA GLY A 59 -10.99 2.01 21.92
C GLY A 59 -10.17 1.41 20.76
N ALA A 60 -10.82 1.04 19.65
CA ALA A 60 -10.16 0.47 18.48
C ALA A 60 -9.40 1.54 17.68
N LYS A 61 -8.27 1.16 17.09
CA LYS A 61 -7.54 2.00 16.12
C LYS A 61 -8.26 1.94 14.77
N TYR A 62 -8.28 3.06 14.04
CA TYR A 62 -8.81 3.14 12.68
C TYR A 62 -8.03 4.17 11.86
N HIS A 63 -8.07 4.00 10.54
CA HIS A 63 -7.43 4.89 9.56
C HIS A 63 -8.50 5.82 8.94
N PRO A 64 -8.56 7.11 9.30
CA PRO A 64 -9.62 8.01 8.85
C PRO A 64 -9.67 8.17 7.33
N PHE A 65 -8.51 8.27 6.67
CA PHE A 65 -8.45 8.38 5.22
C PHE A 65 -8.92 7.10 4.52
N GLN A 66 -8.60 5.92 5.07
CA GLN A 66 -9.07 4.65 4.51
C GLN A 66 -10.60 4.56 4.50
N TYR A 67 -11.26 4.96 5.58
CA TYR A 67 -12.72 5.06 5.65
C TYR A 67 -13.27 6.01 4.57
N LEU A 68 -12.71 7.22 4.48
CA LEU A 68 -13.10 8.22 3.49
C LEU A 68 -12.95 7.67 2.06
N PHE A 69 -11.79 7.06 1.77
CA PHE A 69 -11.44 6.50 0.48
C PHE A 69 -12.37 5.34 0.09
N ASN A 70 -12.62 4.40 1.00
CA ASN A 70 -13.51 3.26 0.77
C ASN A 70 -14.93 3.73 0.42
N HIS A 71 -15.43 4.72 1.17
CA HIS A 71 -16.74 5.29 0.92
C HIS A 71 -16.81 6.05 -0.42
N ALA A 72 -15.76 6.78 -0.78
CA ALA A 72 -15.63 7.43 -2.08
C ALA A 72 -15.65 6.41 -3.24
N VAL A 73 -14.81 5.37 -3.17
CA VAL A 73 -14.74 4.29 -4.15
C VAL A 73 -16.07 3.57 -4.30
N LYS A 74 -16.75 3.25 -3.19
CA LYS A 74 -18.07 2.61 -3.19
C LYS A 74 -19.10 3.43 -3.95
N LYS A 75 -19.10 4.75 -3.79
CA LYS A 75 -19.99 5.66 -4.52
C LYS A 75 -19.62 5.73 -6.00
N LEU A 76 -18.34 5.75 -6.35
CA LEU A 76 -17.87 5.71 -7.74
C LEU A 76 -18.26 4.41 -8.46
N ILE A 77 -18.28 3.28 -7.74
CA ILE A 77 -18.81 2.01 -8.28
C ILE A 77 -20.31 2.15 -8.55
N LYS A 78 -21.07 2.63 -7.56
CA LYS A 78 -22.53 2.79 -7.70
C LYS A 78 -22.94 3.77 -8.79
N SER A 79 -22.17 4.84 -9.01
CA SER A 79 -22.42 5.80 -10.08
C SER A 79 -21.81 5.39 -11.43
N GLY A 80 -21.27 4.16 -11.53
CA GLY A 80 -20.81 3.58 -12.79
C GLY A 80 -19.51 4.13 -13.33
N TYR A 81 -18.67 4.78 -12.51
CA TYR A 81 -17.31 5.19 -12.90
C TYR A 81 -16.31 4.04 -12.76
N PHE A 82 -16.49 3.21 -11.74
CA PHE A 82 -15.70 2.00 -11.53
C PHE A 82 -16.57 0.75 -11.72
N VAL A 83 -15.97 -0.30 -12.26
CA VAL A 83 -16.53 -1.65 -12.32
C VAL A 83 -15.60 -2.63 -11.59
N THR A 84 -16.17 -3.70 -11.05
CA THR A 84 -15.41 -4.75 -10.35
C THR A 84 -16.19 -6.05 -10.37
N GLU A 85 -15.51 -7.18 -10.56
CA GLU A 85 -16.12 -8.51 -10.57
C GLU A 85 -15.98 -9.23 -9.21
N ASP A 86 -14.84 -9.03 -8.55
CA ASP A 86 -14.45 -9.71 -7.31
C ASP A 86 -14.41 -8.77 -6.09
N ASN A 87 -14.79 -7.51 -6.31
CA ASN A 87 -14.72 -6.44 -5.34
C ASN A 87 -13.29 -6.21 -4.79
N ARG A 88 -12.23 -6.66 -5.49
CA ARG A 88 -10.82 -6.44 -5.13
C ARG A 88 -10.11 -5.60 -6.18
N VAL A 89 -10.26 -5.99 -7.45
CA VAL A 89 -9.73 -5.25 -8.60
C VAL A 89 -10.80 -4.32 -9.13
N LEU A 90 -10.46 -3.04 -9.23
CA LEU A 90 -11.30 -2.01 -9.82
C LEU A 90 -10.83 -1.75 -11.24
N GLU A 91 -11.78 -1.47 -12.13
CA GLU A 91 -11.51 -1.06 -13.52
C GLU A 91 -12.33 0.17 -13.87
N LEU A 92 -11.77 1.08 -14.67
CA LEU A 92 -12.50 2.23 -15.20
C LEU A 92 -13.53 1.78 -16.24
N SER A 93 -14.78 2.18 -16.02
CA SER A 93 -15.80 2.15 -17.07
C SER A 93 -15.49 3.18 -18.16
N GLU A 94 -16.26 3.18 -19.24
CA GLU A 94 -16.19 4.24 -20.25
C GLU A 94 -16.34 5.63 -19.63
N SER A 95 -17.38 5.83 -18.81
CA SER A 95 -17.61 7.07 -18.07
C SER A 95 -16.44 7.45 -17.16
N GLY A 96 -15.80 6.48 -16.51
CA GLY A 96 -14.60 6.68 -15.69
C GLY A 96 -13.38 7.14 -16.49
N ARG A 97 -13.23 6.66 -17.73
CA ARG A 97 -12.11 7.06 -18.61
C ARG A 97 -12.28 8.46 -19.17
N THR A 98 -13.52 8.88 -19.43
CA THR A 98 -13.82 10.13 -20.15
C THR A 98 -14.22 11.29 -19.24
N VAL A 99 -14.43 11.06 -17.94
CA VAL A 99 -14.86 12.11 -17.01
C VAL A 99 -13.80 13.22 -16.91
N ASP A 100 -14.25 14.46 -17.08
CA ASP A 100 -13.41 15.65 -16.86
C ASP A 100 -13.32 15.94 -15.36
N LEU A 101 -12.14 15.68 -14.80
CA LEU A 101 -11.86 15.85 -13.38
C LEU A 101 -11.93 17.31 -12.93
N ASN A 102 -11.71 18.28 -13.82
CA ASN A 102 -11.76 19.71 -13.45
C ASN A 102 -13.19 20.21 -13.26
N ASN A 103 -14.15 19.55 -13.91
CA ASN A 103 -15.57 19.87 -13.81
C ASN A 103 -16.32 18.86 -12.93
N PHE A 104 -15.68 17.80 -12.45
CA PHE A 104 -16.33 16.76 -11.64
C PHE A 104 -16.95 17.34 -10.37
N SER A 105 -18.19 16.94 -10.08
CA SER A 105 -18.84 17.26 -8.81
C SER A 105 -19.70 16.12 -8.32
N ARG A 106 -19.48 15.73 -7.06
CA ARG A 106 -20.25 14.71 -6.37
C ARG A 106 -21.75 14.96 -6.46
N SER A 107 -22.20 16.20 -6.29
CA SER A 107 -23.63 16.53 -6.29
C SER A 107 -24.31 16.31 -7.64
N ARG A 108 -23.60 16.52 -8.75
CA ARG A 108 -24.15 16.39 -10.10
C ARG A 108 -23.91 15.00 -10.67
N ASP A 109 -22.72 14.47 -10.43
CA ASP A 109 -22.17 13.31 -11.15
C ASP A 109 -22.32 12.01 -10.35
N VAL A 110 -22.58 12.09 -9.04
CA VAL A 110 -22.65 10.91 -8.17
C VAL A 110 -24.02 10.80 -7.48
N LEU A 111 -24.47 11.85 -6.81
CA LEU A 111 -25.70 11.78 -5.99
C LEU A 111 -26.96 11.34 -6.76
N PRO A 112 -27.22 11.76 -8.01
CA PRO A 112 -28.43 11.33 -8.73
C PRO A 112 -28.55 9.81 -8.88
N PHE A 113 -27.42 9.14 -9.13
CA PHE A 113 -27.35 7.68 -9.27
C PHE A 113 -27.61 6.93 -7.95
N LEU A 114 -27.39 7.60 -6.80
CA LEU A 114 -27.65 7.01 -5.49
C LEU A 114 -29.12 7.13 -5.06
N ILE A 115 -29.89 8.04 -5.67
CA ILE A 115 -31.31 8.30 -5.31
C ILE A 115 -32.24 7.34 -6.05
N ASP A 116 -31.97 7.03 -7.32
CA ASP A 116 -32.75 6.03 -8.07
C ASP A 116 -32.62 4.63 -7.46
N ASP A 117 -31.49 4.33 -6.84
CA ASP A 117 -31.21 3.11 -6.06
C ASP A 117 -32.03 3.05 -4.74
N LYS A 118 -32.48 4.21 -4.22
CA LYS A 118 -33.33 4.29 -3.01
C LYS A 118 -34.82 4.17 -3.32
N LYS A 119 -35.30 4.63 -4.48
CA LYS A 119 -36.73 4.49 -4.86
C LYS A 119 -37.13 3.04 -5.13
N SER A 120 -36.17 2.18 -5.48
CA SER A 120 -36.34 0.73 -5.62
C SER A 120 -36.17 -0.05 -4.29
N LYS A 121 -35.80 0.61 -3.19
CA LYS A 121 -35.56 0.01 -1.85
C LYS A 121 -36.30 0.70 -0.70
N ALA A 122 -37.50 1.23 -0.94
CA ALA A 122 -38.36 1.80 0.09
C ALA A 122 -39.03 0.72 0.97
N LYS A 123 -38.23 -0.12 1.66
CA LYS A 123 -38.65 -0.91 2.83
C LYS A 123 -37.48 -1.51 3.65
N SER A 124 -36.27 -0.97 3.54
CA SER A 124 -35.11 -1.44 4.31
C SER A 124 -34.18 -0.28 4.68
N ASP A 125 -34.69 0.69 5.43
CA ASP A 125 -33.94 1.86 5.92
C ASP A 125 -33.07 1.58 7.17
N GLU A 126 -32.58 0.35 7.32
CA GLU A 126 -31.56 0.00 8.33
C GLU A 126 -30.33 -0.74 7.75
N ILE A 127 -30.27 -1.03 6.44
CA ILE A 127 -29.27 -1.98 5.88
C ILE A 127 -28.08 -1.30 5.16
N ILE A 128 -28.04 0.04 5.06
CA ILE A 128 -26.89 0.73 4.41
C ILE A 128 -25.70 0.91 5.37
N ASP A 129 -25.90 0.68 6.67
CA ASP A 129 -24.86 0.76 7.72
C ASP A 129 -24.05 -0.55 7.89
N ASP A 130 -24.50 -1.66 7.30
CA ASP A 130 -23.91 -3.01 7.47
C ASP A 130 -23.08 -3.49 6.27
N LEU A 131 -22.60 -2.56 5.44
CA LEU A 131 -21.60 -2.92 4.43
C LEU A 131 -20.23 -2.86 5.09
N ASP A 132 -19.92 -3.90 5.88
CA ASP A 132 -18.59 -4.46 6.18
C ASP A 132 -17.42 -3.63 5.59
N ASP A 133 -17.22 -2.44 6.13
CA ASP A 133 -16.18 -1.48 5.70
C ASP A 133 -14.78 -2.00 6.05
N ASP A 134 -14.75 -2.97 6.96
CA ASP A 134 -13.57 -3.65 7.47
C ASP A 134 -13.19 -4.92 6.71
N THR A 135 -13.88 -5.40 5.66
CA THR A 135 -13.57 -6.76 5.12
C THR A 135 -12.77 -6.81 3.82
N VAL A 136 -12.68 -5.70 3.07
CA VAL A 136 -12.04 -5.75 1.74
C VAL A 136 -10.51 -5.71 1.85
N ASP A 137 -9.98 -5.01 2.86
CA ASP A 137 -8.53 -4.79 3.03
C ASP A 137 -7.99 -5.26 4.39
N ASN A 138 -8.84 -5.69 5.32
CA ASN A 138 -8.38 -6.11 6.64
C ASN A 138 -7.90 -7.56 6.52
N GLU A 139 -6.59 -7.68 6.31
CA GLU A 139 -5.86 -8.93 6.37
C GLU A 139 -5.16 -8.99 7.75
N PRO A 140 -5.81 -9.53 8.81
CA PRO A 140 -5.29 -9.42 10.18
C PRO A 140 -3.90 -10.06 10.35
N TRP A 141 -3.56 -10.99 9.46
CA TRP A 141 -2.24 -11.63 9.43
C TRP A 141 -1.13 -10.62 9.09
N ARG A 142 -1.39 -9.57 8.31
CA ARG A 142 -0.41 -8.53 7.98
C ARG A 142 -0.01 -7.76 9.23
N ASP A 143 -0.99 -7.31 10.02
CA ASP A 143 -0.72 -6.61 11.27
C ASP A 143 0.04 -7.50 12.26
N GLN A 144 -0.33 -8.79 12.36
CA GLN A 144 0.40 -9.75 13.18
C GLN A 144 1.85 -9.89 12.72
N LEU A 145 2.08 -10.00 11.40
CA LEU A 145 3.42 -10.09 10.82
C LEU A 145 4.23 -8.81 11.10
N LEU A 146 3.68 -7.63 10.85
CA LEU A 146 4.34 -6.34 11.08
C LEU A 146 4.69 -6.11 12.55
N ASN A 147 3.78 -6.49 13.46
CA ASN A 147 4.04 -6.44 14.90
C ASN A 147 5.15 -7.42 15.30
N ALA A 148 5.15 -8.64 14.74
CA ALA A 148 6.20 -9.61 14.99
C ALA A 148 7.56 -9.12 14.49
N LEU A 149 7.64 -8.57 13.27
CA LEU A 149 8.84 -7.98 12.69
C LEU A 149 9.39 -6.81 13.52
N SER A 150 8.51 -5.90 13.93
CA SER A 150 8.88 -4.74 14.76
C SER A 150 9.36 -5.11 16.17
N SER A 151 8.96 -6.28 16.66
CA SER A 151 9.36 -6.82 17.96
C SER A 151 10.64 -7.66 17.90
N MET A 152 11.18 -7.94 16.71
CA MET A 152 12.44 -8.68 16.58
C MET A 152 13.64 -7.83 16.98
N SER A 153 14.73 -8.48 17.43
CA SER A 153 16.01 -7.80 17.55
C SER A 153 16.52 -7.37 16.17
N PRO A 154 17.34 -6.30 16.07
CA PRO A 154 17.93 -5.87 14.81
C PRO A 154 18.63 -7.00 14.04
N GLN A 155 19.40 -7.83 14.75
CA GLN A 155 20.12 -8.97 14.16
C GLN A 155 19.17 -10.03 13.60
N LYS A 156 18.04 -10.29 14.29
CA LYS A 156 17.04 -11.25 13.81
C LYS A 156 16.30 -10.71 12.58
N PHE A 157 16.02 -9.40 12.54
CA PHE A 157 15.42 -8.75 11.38
C PHE A 157 16.36 -8.77 10.16
N GLU A 158 17.65 -8.51 10.36
CA GLU A 158 18.66 -8.64 9.31
C GLU A 158 18.70 -10.06 8.72
N LEU A 159 18.72 -11.09 9.59
CA LEU A 159 18.70 -12.48 9.16
C LEU A 159 17.42 -12.81 8.37
N PHE A 160 16.26 -12.33 8.83
CA PHE A 160 14.99 -12.45 8.12
C PHE A 160 15.08 -11.84 6.72
N SER A 161 15.55 -10.59 6.62
CA SER A 161 15.66 -9.84 5.36
C SER A 161 16.60 -10.53 4.37
N ARG A 162 17.78 -10.98 4.83
CA ARG A 162 18.72 -11.75 3.99
C ARG A 162 18.06 -13.00 3.43
N GLY A 163 17.37 -13.77 4.27
CA GLY A 163 16.69 -14.99 3.82
C GLY A 163 15.52 -14.73 2.88
N LEU A 164 14.75 -13.64 3.09
CA LEU A 164 13.69 -13.24 2.15
C LEU A 164 14.27 -12.85 0.78
N LEU A 165 15.37 -12.11 0.75
CA LEU A 165 16.05 -11.74 -0.49
C LEU A 165 16.66 -12.95 -1.21
N LYS A 166 17.15 -13.94 -0.46
CA LYS A 166 17.58 -15.21 -1.03
C LYS A 166 16.44 -15.93 -1.76
N GLN A 167 15.22 -15.91 -1.21
CA GLN A 167 14.03 -16.44 -1.91
C GLN A 167 13.69 -15.64 -3.18
N MET A 168 14.08 -14.37 -3.24
CA MET A 168 13.94 -13.52 -4.43
C MET A 168 15.04 -13.75 -5.48
N GLY A 169 16.00 -14.65 -5.24
CA GLY A 169 17.10 -14.94 -6.15
C GLY A 169 18.34 -14.08 -5.96
N VAL A 170 18.48 -13.37 -4.83
CA VAL A 170 19.72 -12.70 -4.46
C VAL A 170 20.68 -13.74 -3.87
N ASP A 171 21.81 -13.95 -4.53
CA ASP A 171 22.88 -14.81 -4.00
C ASP A 171 23.73 -13.99 -3.02
N ILE A 172 23.59 -14.29 -1.74
CA ILE A 172 24.27 -13.57 -0.67
C ILE A 172 25.54 -14.36 -0.33
N ASP A 173 26.68 -13.73 -0.53
CA ASP A 173 27.97 -14.28 -0.18
C ASP A 173 28.22 -14.03 1.32
N ASP A 174 28.19 -15.09 2.13
CA ASP A 174 28.34 -14.99 3.58
C ASP A 174 29.78 -14.66 4.01
N GLU A 175 30.81 -15.05 3.24
CA GLU A 175 32.22 -14.76 3.57
C GLU A 175 32.56 -13.28 3.32
N ILE A 176 32.11 -12.76 2.18
CA ILE A 176 32.15 -11.34 1.84
C ILE A 176 31.25 -10.58 2.83
N GLY A 177 29.97 -10.96 2.94
CA GLY A 177 28.97 -10.29 3.77
C GLY A 177 29.34 -10.10 5.24
N ILE A 178 30.07 -11.04 5.86
CA ILE A 178 30.55 -10.91 7.25
C ILE A 178 31.71 -9.91 7.37
N GLN A 179 32.63 -9.86 6.39
CA GLN A 179 33.73 -8.87 6.37
C GLN A 179 33.23 -7.43 6.16
N TYR A 180 32.21 -7.21 5.31
CA TYR A 180 31.72 -5.86 4.98
C TYR A 180 30.81 -5.23 6.05
N VAL A 181 30.10 -6.04 6.85
CA VAL A 181 29.26 -5.57 7.98
C VAL A 181 30.09 -4.85 9.05
N ALA A 182 31.37 -5.23 9.22
CA ALA A 182 32.24 -4.69 10.26
C ALA A 182 32.75 -3.26 9.99
N ASP A 183 32.72 -2.77 8.74
CA ASP A 183 33.61 -1.65 8.33
C ASP A 183 32.91 -0.45 7.65
N GLY A 184 31.56 -0.42 7.56
CA GLY A 184 30.91 0.74 6.92
C GLY A 184 29.39 0.83 6.85
N GLY A 185 28.63 0.11 7.69
CA GLY A 185 27.21 0.36 7.89
C GLY A 185 26.24 -0.27 6.88
N LEU A 186 26.67 -1.26 6.09
CA LEU A 186 25.78 -2.12 5.31
C LEU A 186 25.44 -3.39 6.10
N ASP A 187 24.23 -3.89 5.93
CA ASP A 187 23.76 -5.13 6.59
C ASP A 187 23.93 -6.36 5.68
N GLY A 188 24.49 -6.18 4.49
CA GLY A 188 24.79 -7.28 3.58
C GLY A 188 25.25 -6.80 2.21
N PHE A 189 25.89 -7.73 1.51
CA PHE A 189 26.29 -7.56 0.12
C PHE A 189 26.05 -8.88 -0.60
N GLY A 190 25.59 -8.81 -1.84
CA GLY A 190 25.28 -9.99 -2.63
C GLY A 190 25.30 -9.70 -4.12
N TYR A 191 24.87 -10.68 -4.88
CA TYR A 191 24.86 -10.65 -6.31
C TYR A 191 23.50 -11.12 -6.84
N ILE A 192 23.04 -10.48 -7.90
CA ILE A 192 21.92 -10.99 -8.70
C ILE A 192 22.49 -11.36 -10.05
N THR A 193 22.29 -12.61 -10.47
CA THR A 193 22.62 -13.05 -11.82
C THR A 193 21.33 -13.13 -12.61
N SER A 194 21.19 -12.23 -13.59
CA SER A 194 20.05 -12.26 -14.52
C SER A 194 20.18 -13.43 -15.51
N ASP A 195 19.07 -13.76 -16.18
CA ASP A 195 19.00 -14.83 -17.18
C ASP A 195 20.01 -14.66 -18.34
N ASP A 196 20.41 -13.42 -18.63
CA ASP A 196 21.42 -13.09 -19.64
C ASP A 196 22.88 -13.22 -19.10
N PHE A 197 23.09 -13.93 -17.99
CA PHE A 197 24.38 -14.13 -17.30
C PHE A 197 25.07 -12.84 -16.82
N ARG A 198 24.34 -11.73 -16.73
CA ARG A 198 24.87 -10.52 -16.11
C ARG A 198 24.76 -10.63 -14.59
N THR A 199 25.92 -10.65 -13.93
CA THR A 199 26.03 -10.54 -12.47
C THR A 199 26.08 -9.07 -12.07
N THR A 200 25.17 -8.67 -11.19
CA THR A 200 25.06 -7.30 -10.67
C THR A 200 25.32 -7.30 -9.17
N ARG A 201 26.18 -6.37 -8.72
CA ARG A 201 26.49 -6.20 -7.29
C ARG A 201 25.37 -5.48 -6.55
N VAL A 202 24.92 -6.05 -5.45
CA VAL A 202 23.78 -5.56 -4.67
C VAL A 202 24.20 -5.27 -3.23
N ALA A 203 23.99 -4.04 -2.78
CA ALA A 203 24.11 -3.68 -1.37
C ALA A 203 22.76 -3.79 -0.66
N LEU A 204 22.80 -4.22 0.60
CA LEU A 204 21.61 -4.46 1.41
C LEU A 204 21.67 -3.64 2.70
N GLN A 205 20.54 -3.01 3.04
CA GLN A 205 20.30 -2.42 4.35
C GLN A 205 18.92 -2.87 4.84
N SER A 206 18.86 -3.31 6.09
CA SER A 206 17.66 -3.69 6.82
C SER A 206 17.58 -2.89 8.11
N LYS A 207 16.66 -1.92 8.17
CA LYS A 207 16.43 -1.14 9.39
C LYS A 207 15.08 -1.45 10.00
N ARG A 208 15.11 -1.98 11.22
CA ARG A 208 13.96 -1.90 12.12
C ARG A 208 13.76 -0.44 12.50
N TRP A 209 12.62 0.12 12.14
CA TRP A 209 12.36 1.55 12.25
C TRP A 209 10.92 1.76 12.71
N GLU A 210 10.69 2.74 13.58
CA GLU A 210 9.35 3.06 14.10
C GLU A 210 8.71 4.20 13.32
N ASN A 211 9.47 5.27 13.07
CA ASN A 211 9.02 6.43 12.29
C ASN A 211 9.15 6.16 10.80
N LYS A 212 8.73 7.10 9.94
CA LYS A 212 9.05 7.01 8.51
C LYS A 212 10.55 7.19 8.27
N VAL A 213 11.11 6.44 7.33
CA VAL A 213 12.50 6.60 6.88
C VAL A 213 12.57 7.82 5.97
N SER A 214 13.46 8.77 6.30
CA SER A 214 13.63 10.04 5.60
C SER A 214 14.84 10.03 4.67
N THR A 215 14.93 11.05 3.83
CA THR A 215 16.00 11.25 2.83
C THR A 215 17.43 11.05 3.36
N PRO A 216 17.84 11.55 4.54
CA PRO A 216 19.21 11.38 5.03
C PRO A 216 19.63 9.90 5.18
N GLU A 217 18.70 9.01 5.50
CA GLU A 217 18.99 7.58 5.62
C GLU A 217 19.21 6.93 4.24
N ILE A 218 18.45 7.36 3.24
CA ILE A 218 18.61 6.91 1.85
C ILE A 218 19.94 7.42 1.27
N ASP A 219 20.29 8.67 1.53
CA ASP A 219 21.55 9.26 1.07
C ASP A 219 22.76 8.63 1.76
N LYS A 220 22.66 8.35 3.06
CA LYS A 220 23.70 7.62 3.80
C LYS A 220 23.92 6.22 3.21
N PHE A 221 22.83 5.50 2.93
CA PHE A 221 22.91 4.19 2.29
C PHE A 221 23.55 4.29 0.89
N ARG A 222 23.17 5.29 0.08
CA ARG A 222 23.78 5.53 -1.23
C ARG A 222 25.29 5.76 -1.12
N GLY A 223 25.74 6.56 -0.16
CA GLY A 223 27.18 6.76 0.08
C GLY A 223 27.91 5.45 0.43
N ALA A 224 27.27 4.56 1.18
CA ALA A 224 27.82 3.24 1.45
C ALA A 224 27.86 2.37 0.17
N MET A 225 26.82 2.40 -0.66
CA MET A 225 26.83 1.72 -1.97
C MET A 225 28.00 2.16 -2.85
N ASP A 226 28.30 3.45 -2.88
CA ASP A 226 29.41 4.01 -3.66
C ASP A 226 30.76 3.49 -3.15
N LYS A 227 30.97 3.46 -1.83
CA LYS A 227 32.18 2.91 -1.20
C LYS A 227 32.45 1.46 -1.63
N TYR A 228 31.42 0.65 -1.79
CA TYR A 228 31.53 -0.78 -2.10
C TYR A 228 31.25 -1.11 -3.57
N ASN A 229 31.15 -0.11 -4.43
CA ASN A 229 30.89 -0.26 -5.86
C ASN A 229 29.67 -1.16 -6.18
N ALA A 230 28.61 -1.06 -5.38
CA ALA A 230 27.34 -1.75 -5.61
C ALA A 230 26.53 -1.05 -6.72
N GLU A 231 26.17 -1.75 -7.78
CA GLU A 231 25.39 -1.20 -8.90
C GLU A 231 23.93 -0.92 -8.51
N PHE A 232 23.43 -1.66 -7.52
CA PHE A 232 22.04 -1.62 -7.09
C PHE A 232 21.94 -1.75 -5.57
N GLY A 233 20.92 -1.13 -4.97
CA GLY A 233 20.70 -1.15 -3.52
C GLY A 233 19.31 -1.63 -3.18
N ILE A 234 19.17 -2.38 -2.09
CA ILE A 234 17.88 -2.73 -1.50
C ILE A 234 17.85 -2.21 -0.06
N PHE A 235 16.87 -1.37 0.23
CA PHE A 235 16.61 -0.86 1.57
C PHE A 235 15.29 -1.44 2.08
N ILE A 236 15.37 -2.23 3.13
CA ILE A 236 14.26 -2.92 3.77
C ILE A 236 13.98 -2.28 5.13
N THR A 237 12.72 -1.99 5.42
CA THR A 237 12.32 -1.47 6.73
C THR A 237 10.95 -1.97 7.18
N THR A 238 10.75 -2.03 8.49
CA THR A 238 9.47 -2.39 9.12
C THR A 238 8.44 -1.26 9.08
N SER A 239 8.86 -0.02 8.82
CA SER A 239 7.98 1.14 8.68
C SER A 239 7.79 1.55 7.21
N ASP A 240 7.35 2.80 6.99
CA ASP A 240 7.23 3.42 5.68
C ASP A 240 8.35 4.41 5.36
N PHE A 241 8.38 4.86 4.11
CA PHE A 241 9.26 5.93 3.65
C PHE A 241 8.46 7.22 3.46
N THR A 242 9.13 8.36 3.65
CA THR A 242 8.54 9.64 3.23
C THR A 242 8.55 9.76 1.71
N ARG A 243 7.67 10.58 1.15
CA ARG A 243 7.58 10.88 -0.29
C ARG A 243 8.92 11.35 -0.84
N GLU A 244 9.63 12.20 -0.10
CA GLU A 244 10.95 12.69 -0.47
C GLU A 244 11.98 11.55 -0.48
N ALA A 245 11.93 10.64 0.49
CA ALA A 245 12.81 9.47 0.52
C ALA A 245 12.54 8.55 -0.69
N ILE A 246 11.27 8.32 -1.04
CA ILE A 246 10.86 7.55 -2.23
C ILE A 246 11.38 8.21 -3.51
N LYS A 247 11.19 9.52 -3.62
CA LYS A 247 11.68 10.31 -4.77
C LYS A 247 13.19 10.24 -4.88
N VAL A 248 13.91 10.47 -3.79
CA VAL A 248 15.37 10.45 -3.78
C VAL A 248 15.90 9.06 -4.09
N ALA A 249 15.31 7.97 -3.58
CA ALA A 249 15.74 6.60 -3.86
C ALA A 249 15.74 6.24 -5.36
N ARG A 250 14.82 6.85 -6.13
CA ARG A 250 14.72 6.70 -7.59
C ARG A 250 15.64 7.64 -8.36
N GLN A 251 16.20 8.65 -7.70
CA GLN A 251 17.10 9.65 -8.28
C GLN A 251 18.57 9.30 -8.01
N GLY A 252 19.45 9.78 -8.89
CA GLY A 252 20.90 9.62 -8.76
C GLY A 252 21.52 8.60 -9.71
N THR A 253 22.80 8.32 -9.51
CA THR A 253 23.61 7.40 -10.34
C THR A 253 23.25 5.94 -10.13
N ARG A 254 22.74 5.58 -8.93
CA ARG A 254 22.40 4.21 -8.53
C ARG A 254 21.04 4.19 -7.86
N VAL A 255 20.16 3.34 -8.38
CA VAL A 255 18.78 3.20 -7.91
C VAL A 255 18.74 2.36 -6.64
N ILE A 256 17.93 2.79 -5.68
CA ILE A 256 17.65 2.05 -4.45
C ILE A 256 16.21 1.55 -4.50
N THR A 257 16.04 0.23 -4.39
CA THR A 257 14.74 -0.39 -4.22
C THR A 257 14.31 -0.32 -2.76
N LEU A 258 13.15 0.28 -2.52
CA LEU A 258 12.56 0.44 -1.20
C LEU A 258 11.51 -0.64 -0.94
N ILE A 259 11.70 -1.37 0.16
CA ILE A 259 10.80 -2.40 0.67
C ILE A 259 10.34 -1.98 2.08
N ASN A 260 9.13 -1.45 2.17
CA ASN A 260 8.47 -1.09 3.43
C ASN A 260 7.71 -2.29 4.00
N GLY A 261 7.12 -2.12 5.19
CA GLY A 261 6.34 -3.18 5.86
C GLY A 261 5.27 -3.83 4.97
N ASP A 262 4.54 -3.03 4.21
CA ASP A 262 3.49 -3.53 3.30
C ASP A 262 4.06 -4.43 2.20
N LYS A 263 5.17 -4.02 1.57
CA LYS A 263 5.86 -4.85 0.57
C LYS A 263 6.51 -6.08 1.19
N ILE A 264 6.99 -6.02 2.44
CA ILE A 264 7.47 -7.22 3.15
C ILE A 264 6.32 -8.23 3.24
N CYS A 265 5.12 -7.80 3.64
CA CYS A 265 3.96 -8.69 3.70
C CYS A 265 3.65 -9.31 2.32
N ASP A 266 3.65 -8.51 1.25
CA ASP A 266 3.39 -8.99 -0.11
C ASP A 266 4.44 -10.04 -0.55
N LEU A 267 5.71 -9.81 -0.26
CA LEU A 267 6.81 -10.72 -0.57
C LEU A 267 6.74 -12.00 0.29
N VAL A 268 6.45 -11.87 1.58
CA VAL A 268 6.28 -13.00 2.50
C VAL A 268 5.14 -13.91 2.04
N ALA A 269 4.01 -13.34 1.64
CA ALA A 269 2.89 -14.11 1.08
C ALA A 269 3.26 -14.76 -0.27
N LYS A 270 3.90 -14.01 -1.17
CA LYS A 270 4.31 -14.49 -2.50
C LYS A 270 5.26 -15.70 -2.42
N TYR A 271 6.27 -15.63 -1.55
CA TYR A 271 7.27 -16.69 -1.39
C TYR A 271 6.91 -17.67 -0.27
N GLN A 272 5.77 -17.49 0.40
CA GLN A 272 5.35 -18.26 1.58
C GLN A 272 6.47 -18.38 2.63
N TYR A 273 7.22 -17.28 2.81
CA TYR A 273 8.41 -17.27 3.63
C TYR A 273 8.05 -17.28 5.12
N TYR A 274 8.21 -18.44 5.78
CA TYR A 274 7.77 -18.70 7.16
C TYR A 274 6.28 -18.48 7.42
N VAL A 275 5.44 -18.54 6.39
CA VAL A 275 3.99 -18.44 6.50
C VAL A 275 3.31 -19.50 5.63
N GLN A 276 2.08 -19.86 5.96
CA GLN A 276 1.28 -20.80 5.17
C GLN A 276 -0.14 -20.24 4.96
N PRO A 277 -0.70 -20.33 3.74
CA PRO A 277 -2.06 -19.90 3.48
C PRO A 277 -3.05 -20.85 4.19
N VAL A 278 -4.04 -20.27 4.87
CA VAL A 278 -5.15 -21.01 5.48
C VAL A 278 -6.40 -20.76 4.65
N THR A 279 -6.94 -21.80 4.02
CA THR A 279 -8.21 -21.74 3.30
C THR A 279 -9.35 -22.08 4.26
N THR A 280 -10.43 -21.29 4.26
CA THR A 280 -11.63 -21.52 5.07
C THR A 280 -12.89 -21.36 4.23
N TYR A 281 -14.04 -21.80 4.75
CA TYR A 281 -15.34 -21.67 4.09
C TYR A 281 -15.98 -20.31 4.43
N LYS A 282 -16.54 -19.65 3.41
CA LYS A 282 -17.41 -18.48 3.58
C LYS A 282 -18.86 -18.91 3.38
N LEU A 283 -19.74 -18.52 4.30
CA LEU A 283 -21.18 -18.76 4.15
C LEU A 283 -21.72 -17.94 2.98
N GLY A 284 -22.51 -18.57 2.11
CA GLY A 284 -23.21 -17.91 1.01
C GLY A 284 -24.49 -17.19 1.46
N SER A 285 -25.06 -16.38 0.57
CA SER A 285 -26.22 -15.52 0.89
C SER A 285 -27.44 -16.29 1.37
N PHE A 286 -27.60 -17.55 0.94
CA PHE A 286 -28.63 -18.47 1.42
C PHE A 286 -28.70 -18.55 2.97
N TYR A 287 -27.56 -18.39 3.65
CA TYR A 287 -27.51 -18.46 5.12
C TYR A 287 -27.63 -17.09 5.81
N THR A 288 -27.62 -15.98 5.06
CA THR A 288 -27.62 -14.62 5.62
C THR A 288 -28.85 -13.80 5.21
N ASP A 289 -29.50 -14.17 4.11
CA ASP A 289 -30.73 -13.55 3.65
C ASP A 289 -31.86 -13.93 4.61
N LYS A 290 -32.65 -12.94 5.06
CA LYS A 290 -33.86 -13.18 5.86
C LYS A 290 -35.04 -13.39 4.90
N ASP A 291 -35.77 -14.49 5.08
CA ASP A 291 -37.03 -14.80 4.36
C ASP A 291 -38.12 -13.73 4.56
#